data_AF-A0A1C6QUT2-F1
#
_entry.id   AF-A0A1C6QUT2-F1
#
_cell.length_a   1.000
_cell.length_b   1.000
_cell.length_c   1.000
_cell.angle_alpha   90.00
_cell.angle_beta   90.00
_cell.angle_gamma   90.00
#
_symmetry.space_group_name_H-M   'P 1'
#
loop_
_entity.id
_entity.type
_entity.pdbx_description
1 polymer ?
#
loop_
_entity_poly.entity_id
_entity_poly.type
_entity_poly.pdbx_seq_one_letter_code
_entity_poly.pdbx_strand_id
1 'polypeptide(L)' 'MRGREDVDVYEAVDSRRAVRAFSDKPVPKEVLERVLTAATRAPSGGNLQPWHVYVVTAV' A
#
# COMPACT_ATOMS: atom_id res chain seq x y z
N MET A 1 -20.20 -16.53 -7.84
CA MET A 1 -19.37 -15.32 -7.64
C MET A 1 -19.60 -14.83 -6.22
N ARG A 2 -18.76 -15.24 -5.27
CA ARG A 2 -18.78 -14.68 -3.91
C ARG A 2 -17.84 -13.47 -3.95
N GLY A 3 -18.39 -12.26 -3.87
CA GLY A 3 -17.58 -11.05 -3.68
C GLY A 3 -16.73 -11.25 -2.43
N ARG A 4 -15.45 -10.86 -2.49
CA ARG A 4 -14.61 -10.84 -1.29
C ARG A 4 -15.32 -9.97 -0.25
N GLU A 5 -15.52 -10.50 0.95
CA GLU A 5 -15.98 -9.70 2.09
C GLU A 5 -14.96 -8.58 2.29
N ASP A 6 -15.43 -7.34 2.36
CA ASP A 6 -14.57 -6.17 2.55
C ASP A 6 -13.95 -6.27 3.95
N VAL A 7 -12.61 -6.31 4.02
CA VAL A 7 -11.86 -6.30 5.27
C VAL A 7 -12.05 -4.94 5.94
N ASP A 8 -12.53 -4.92 7.18
CA ASP A 8 -12.66 -3.66 7.91
C ASP A 8 -11.28 -3.13 8.36
N VAL A 9 -11.21 -1.86 8.74
CA VAL A 9 -9.95 -1.20 9.09
C VAL A 9 -9.25 -1.87 10.29
N TYR A 10 -10.00 -2.31 11.30
CA TYR A 10 -9.43 -2.95 12.47
C TYR A 10 -8.87 -4.33 12.13
N GLU A 11 -9.58 -5.12 11.32
CA GLU A 11 -9.10 -6.41 10.83
C GLU A 11 -7.84 -6.26 9.96
N ALA A 12 -7.81 -5.25 9.08
CA ALA A 12 -6.64 -4.96 8.24
C ALA A 12 -5.40 -4.60 9.09
N VAL A 13 -5.58 -3.86 10.18
CA VAL A 13 -4.50 -3.48 11.10
C VAL A 13 -3.99 -4.67 11.91
N ASP A 14 -4.90 -5.47 12.48
CA ASP A 14 -4.55 -6.63 13.32
C ASP A 14 -3.87 -7.74 12.51
N SER A 15 -4.36 -7.99 11.29
CA SER A 15 -3.83 -9.04 10.41
C SER A 15 -2.49 -8.68 9.74
N ARG A 16 -2.04 -7.41 9.80
CA ARG A 16 -0.82 -6.95 9.13
C ARG A 16 0.43 -7.59 9.74
N ARG A 17 1.27 -8.20 8.89
CA ARG A 17 2.53 -8.85 9.26
C ARG A 17 3.74 -8.20 8.61
N ALA A 18 4.90 -8.28 9.27
CA ALA A 18 6.19 -7.96 8.65
C ALA A 18 6.67 -9.15 7.81
N VAL A 19 6.29 -9.19 6.53
CA VAL A 19 6.64 -10.26 5.59
C VAL A 19 8.08 -10.10 5.11
N ARG A 20 8.84 -11.21 5.02
CA ARG A 20 10.26 -11.23 4.59
C ARG A 20 10.55 -12.22 3.45
N ALA A 21 9.55 -12.98 3.01
CA ALA A 21 9.64 -13.86 1.86
C ALA A 21 8.52 -13.50 0.88
N PHE A 22 8.88 -13.17 -0.35
CA PHE A 22 7.97 -12.75 -1.40
C PHE A 22 8.09 -13.68 -2.60
N SER A 23 7.01 -13.84 -3.37
CA SER A 23 7.06 -14.55 -4.64
C SER A 23 7.66 -13.67 -5.74
N ASP A 24 8.17 -14.26 -6.82
CA ASP A 24 8.70 -13.55 -7.98
C ASP A 24 7.63 -12.90 -8.88
N LYS A 25 6.36 -12.92 -8.46
CA LYS A 25 5.26 -12.32 -9.23
C LYS A 25 5.38 -10.79 -9.19
N PRO A 26 5.45 -10.11 -10.35
CA PRO A 26 5.50 -8.66 -10.38
C PRO A 26 4.18 -8.07 -9.85
N VAL A 27 4.29 -6.91 -9.21
CA VAL A 27 3.13 -6.13 -8.78
C VAL A 27 2.72 -5.21 -9.93
N PRO A 28 1.45 -5.24 -10.38
CA PRO A 28 0.98 -4.32 -11.42
C PRO A 28 1.15 -2.86 -11.00
N LYS A 29 1.50 -2.01 -11.96
CA LYS A 29 1.80 -0.59 -11.71
C LYS A 29 0.62 0.13 -11.07
N GLU A 30 -0.60 -0.18 -11.48
CA GLU A 30 -1.84 0.44 -11.02
C GLU A 30 -2.08 0.15 -9.53
N VAL A 31 -1.64 -1.02 -9.04
CA VAL A 31 -1.71 -1.37 -7.63
C VAL A 31 -0.76 -0.50 -6.82
N LEU A 32 0.47 -0.30 -7.30
CA LEU A 32 1.46 0.56 -6.66
C LEU A 32 0.97 2.00 -6.60
N GLU A 33 0.46 2.54 -7.71
CA GLU A 33 -0.10 3.89 -7.78
C GLU A 33 -1.25 4.06 -6.79
N ARG A 34 -2.21 3.12 -6.76
CA ARG A 34 -3.35 3.18 -5.84
C ARG A 34 -2.92 3.23 -4.37
N VAL A 35 -1.95 2.40 -3.97
CA VAL A 35 -1.46 2.37 -2.59
C VAL A 35 -0.73 3.66 -2.23
N LEU A 36 0.12 4.16 -3.14
CA LEU A 36 0.88 5.38 -2.91
C LEU A 36 -0.03 6.62 -2.86
N THR A 37 -1.02 6.73 -3.75
CA THR A 37 -2.03 7.79 -3.71
C THR A 37 -2.85 7.77 -2.41
N ALA A 38 -3.14 6.59 -1.85
CA ALA A 38 -3.77 6.51 -0.54
C ALA A 38 -2.84 6.99 0.57
N ALA A 39 -1.55 6.63 0.52
CA ALA A 39 -0.55 7.02 1.52
C ALA A 39 -0.32 8.55 1.56
N THR A 40 -0.41 9.25 0.43
CA THR A 40 -0.26 10.73 0.40
C THR A 40 -1.37 11.49 1.12
N ARG A 41 -2.46 10.81 1.52
CA ARG A 41 -3.52 11.42 2.33
C ARG A 41 -3.17 11.54 3.81
N ALA A 42 -2.03 11.02 4.23
CA ALA A 42 -1.55 11.23 5.59
C ALA A 42 -1.35 12.74 5.88
N PRO A 43 -1.72 13.24 7.07
CA PRO A 43 -1.46 14.63 7.41
C PRO A 43 0.05 14.90 7.48
N SER A 44 0.44 16.14 7.18
CA SER A 44 1.82 16.62 7.34
C SER A 44 1.82 18.03 7.94
N GLY A 45 2.92 18.41 8.61
CA GLY A 45 3.06 19.75 9.18
C GLY A 45 2.89 20.82 8.11
N GLY A 46 1.96 21.76 8.35
CA GLY A 46 1.60 22.79 7.36
C GLY A 46 1.05 22.25 6.03
N ASN A 47 0.66 20.98 5.98
CA ASN A 47 0.31 20.26 4.74
C ASN A 47 1.39 20.33 3.64
N LEU A 48 2.67 20.40 4.03
CA LEU A 48 3.79 20.53 3.10
C LEU A 48 4.01 19.28 2.23
N GLN A 49 3.46 18.13 2.64
CA GLN A 49 3.57 16.85 1.93
C GLN A 49 5.04 16.51 1.57
N PRO A 50 5.97 16.53 2.54
CA PRO A 50 7.41 16.55 2.28
C PRO A 50 8.00 15.20 1.82
N TRP A 51 7.15 14.20 1.53
CA TRP A 51 7.59 12.86 1.20
C TRP A 51 8.10 12.79 -0.25
N HIS A 52 9.25 12.15 -0.40
CA HIS A 52 9.79 11.71 -1.69
C HIS A 52 9.79 10.18 -1.71
N VAL A 53 9.07 9.59 -2.65
CA VAL A 53 8.94 8.12 -2.76
C VAL A 53 9.62 7.65 -4.03
N TYR A 54 10.53 6.69 -3.88
CA TYR A 54 11.19 6.00 -4.99
C TYR A 54 10.68 4.56 -5.04
N VAL A 55 10.13 4.16 -6.17
CA VAL A 55 9.65 2.80 -6.40
C VAL A 55 10.74 2.01 -7.10
N VAL A 56 11.33 1.05 -6.38
CA VAL A 56 12.31 0.11 -6.93
C VAL A 56 11.59 -1.20 -7.23
N THR A 57 11.61 -1.62 -8.48
CA THR A 57 11.00 -2.87 -8.93
C THR A 57 12.07 -3.78 -9.52
N ALA A 58 11.83 -5.09 -9.47
CA ALA A 58 12.60 -6.02 -10.27
C ALA A 58 12.25 -5.77 -11.75
N VAL A 59 13.29 -5.62 -12.58
CA VAL A 59 13.18 -5.48 -14.03
C VAL A 59 12.77 -6.80 -14.65
#